data_AF-A0A355W8U4-F1
#
_entry.id   AF-A0A355W8U4-F1
#
_cell.length_a   1.000
_cell.length_b   1.000
_cell.length_c   1.000
_cell.angle_alpha   90.00
_cell.angle_beta   90.00
_cell.angle_gamma   90.00
#
_symmetry.space_group_name_H-M   'P 1'
#
loop_
_entity.id
_entity.type
_entity.pdbx_description
1 polymer ?
#
loop_
_entity_poly.entity_id
_entity_poly.type
_entity_poly.pdbx_seq_one_letter_code
_entity_poly.pdbx_strand_id
1 'polypeptide(L)'
;MPSATYETELEIITFEDAFLSLKKHSPEYNKAAAVIYLSEEDIKKLNTSSGQTIFLKNDQGKIEAEVKLDKTCYNAVGMMPASRLINKIITVDEDFLSLKQLKVTAYT
;
A
#
# COMPACT_ATOMS: atom_id res chain seq x y z
N MET A 1 19.90 -13.60 -16.34
CA MET A 1 19.04 -14.39 -15.42
C MET A 1 17.70 -13.70 -15.36
N PRO A 2 16.56 -14.38 -15.57
CA PRO A 2 15.27 -13.72 -15.42
C PRO A 2 15.08 -13.39 -13.94
N SER A 3 14.91 -12.11 -13.64
CA SER A 3 14.49 -11.64 -12.31
C SER A 3 13.16 -12.31 -11.99
N ALA A 4 13.09 -13.15 -10.94
CA ALA A 4 11.83 -13.70 -10.50
C ALA A 4 10.98 -12.53 -9.95
N THR A 5 9.95 -12.13 -10.69
CA THR A 5 8.96 -11.16 -10.22
C THR A 5 7.97 -11.91 -9.34
N TYR A 6 7.98 -11.63 -8.04
CA TYR A 6 7.00 -12.17 -7.10
C TYR A 6 5.79 -11.25 -7.13
N GLU A 7 4.61 -11.79 -7.45
CA GLU A 7 3.37 -11.04 -7.48
C GLU A 7 2.36 -11.66 -6.49
N THR A 8 1.63 -10.83 -5.76
CA THR A 8 0.49 -11.26 -4.94
C THR A 8 -0.65 -10.28 -5.07
N GLU A 9 -1.88 -10.78 -5.04
CA GLU A 9 -3.05 -9.92 -4.92
C GLU A 9 -3.21 -9.48 -3.46
N LEU A 10 -3.47 -8.20 -3.26
CA LEU A 10 -3.74 -7.60 -1.97
C LEU A 10 -5.01 -6.76 -2.04
N GLU A 11 -5.77 -6.78 -0.96
CA GLU A 11 -6.80 -5.78 -0.69
C GLU A 11 -6.21 -4.67 0.16
N ILE A 12 -6.21 -3.44 -0.36
CA ILE A 12 -5.69 -2.27 0.34
C ILE A 12 -6.81 -1.62 1.13
N ILE A 13 -6.59 -1.45 2.43
CA ILE A 13 -7.44 -0.69 3.33
C ILE A 13 -6.75 0.62 3.64
N THR A 14 -7.42 1.73 3.34
CA THR A 14 -6.92 3.06 3.70
C THR A 14 -7.36 3.48 5.09
N PHE A 15 -6.48 4.02 5.92
CA PHE A 15 -6.83 4.59 7.24
C PHE A 15 -6.41 6.06 7.36
N GLU A 16 -7.08 6.82 8.21
CA GLU A 16 -6.68 8.20 8.50
C GLU A 16 -5.49 8.24 9.46
N ASP A 17 -4.40 8.89 9.03
CA ASP A 17 -3.23 9.13 9.86
C ASP A 17 -3.17 10.62 10.26
N ALA A 18 -3.35 10.88 11.55
CA ALA A 18 -3.30 12.22 12.13
C ALA A 18 -1.92 12.87 11.95
N PHE A 19 -0.83 12.10 12.02
CA PHE A 19 0.53 12.59 11.84
C PHE A 19 0.83 12.86 10.36
N LEU A 20 0.29 12.04 9.44
CA LEU A 20 0.39 12.34 8.02
C LEU A 20 -0.33 13.64 7.67
N SER A 21 -1.48 13.90 8.29
CA SER A 21 -2.24 15.14 8.12
C SER A 21 -1.45 16.38 8.55
N LEU A 22 -0.67 16.29 9.63
CA LEU A 22 0.25 17.35 10.05
C LEU A 22 1.39 17.59 9.05
N LYS A 23 1.79 16.55 8.31
CA LYS A 23 2.87 16.62 7.32
C LYS A 23 2.42 17.05 5.93
N LYS A 24 1.14 17.40 5.71
CA LYS A 24 0.56 17.71 4.38
C LYS A 24 1.31 18.75 3.55
N HIS A 25 2.04 19.67 4.20
CA HIS A 25 2.85 20.72 3.57
C HIS A 25 4.37 20.49 3.65
N SER A 26 4.80 19.38 4.26
CA SER A 26 6.20 19.02 4.40
C SER A 26 6.69 18.23 3.18
N PRO A 27 7.96 18.40 2.75
CA PRO A 27 8.57 17.53 1.74
C PRO A 27 8.56 16.05 2.15
N GLU A 28 8.45 15.75 3.45
CA GLU A 28 8.35 14.38 3.97
C GLU A 28 7.00 13.72 3.74
N TYR A 29 5.97 14.47 3.31
CA TYR A 29 4.61 13.95 3.14
C TYR A 29 4.59 12.71 2.24
N ASN A 30 5.24 12.79 1.08
CA ASN A 30 5.22 11.71 0.10
C ASN A 30 5.88 10.45 0.65
N LYS A 31 6.97 10.60 1.42
CA LYS A 31 7.65 9.46 2.04
C LYS A 31 6.79 8.81 3.13
N ALA A 32 6.12 9.62 3.96
CA ALA A 32 5.23 9.11 5.00
C ALA A 32 3.93 8.50 4.43
N ALA A 33 3.47 9.00 3.28
CA ALA A 33 2.31 8.51 2.56
C ALA A 33 2.59 7.24 1.74
N ALA A 34 3.83 7.02 1.31
CA ALA A 34 4.27 5.89 0.50
C ALA A 34 4.65 4.69 1.40
N VAL A 35 3.77 4.28 2.30
CA VAL A 35 4.02 3.18 3.23
C VAL A 35 2.84 2.21 3.17
N ILE A 36 3.15 0.92 3.09
CA ILE A 36 2.18 -0.17 3.18
C ILE A 36 2.55 -1.11 4.31
N TYR A 37 1.59 -1.38 5.17
CA TYR A 37 1.70 -2.33 6.26
C TYR A 37 1.19 -3.69 5.79
N LEU A 38 2.00 -4.73 5.96
CA LEU A 38 1.72 -6.09 5.50
C LEU A 38 1.97 -7.10 6.62
N SER A 39 1.27 -8.23 6.54
CA SER A 39 1.52 -9.38 7.41
C SER A 39 2.87 -10.03 7.08
N GLU A 40 3.42 -10.79 8.04
CA GLU A 40 4.67 -11.51 7.83
C GLU A 40 4.57 -12.53 6.68
N GLU A 41 3.40 -13.13 6.48
CA GLU A 41 3.19 -14.11 5.42
C GLU A 41 3.21 -13.47 4.04
N ASP A 42 2.60 -12.30 3.87
CA ASP A 42 2.58 -11.62 2.58
C ASP A 42 3.94 -11.04 2.23
N ILE A 43 4.70 -10.58 3.23
CA ILE A 43 6.11 -10.18 3.05
C ILE A 43 6.95 -11.38 2.55
N LYS A 44 6.72 -12.58 3.10
CA LYS A 44 7.38 -13.81 2.64
C LYS A 44 6.97 -14.20 1.23
N LYS A 45 5.67 -14.12 0.89
CA LYS A 45 5.16 -14.42 -0.47
C LYS A 45 5.74 -13.47 -1.51
N LEU A 46 5.85 -12.19 -1.17
CA LEU A 46 6.47 -11.17 -2.00
C LEU A 46 8.00 -11.25 -2.01
N ASN A 47 8.60 -12.16 -1.23
CA ASN A 47 10.04 -12.27 -1.07
C ASN A 47 10.71 -10.91 -0.77
N THR A 48 10.05 -10.11 0.07
CA THR A 48 10.48 -8.75 0.43
C THR A 48 10.82 -8.67 1.93
N SER A 49 11.16 -7.48 2.42
CA SER A 49 11.47 -7.24 3.83
C SER A 49 10.99 -5.86 4.26
N SER A 50 10.74 -5.67 5.55
CA SER A 50 10.37 -4.36 6.09
C SER A 50 11.47 -3.33 5.76
N GLY A 51 11.07 -2.19 5.21
CA GLY A 51 11.95 -1.12 4.71
C GLY A 51 12.27 -1.21 3.21
N GLN A 52 11.87 -2.28 2.51
CA GLN A 52 12.00 -2.35 1.06
C GLN A 52 10.81 -1.72 0.35
N THR A 53 11.05 -1.21 -0.86
CA THR A 53 10.00 -0.66 -1.71
C THR A 53 9.39 -1.77 -2.57
N ILE A 54 8.07 -1.84 -2.58
CA ILE A 54 7.29 -2.65 -3.52
C ILE A 54 6.47 -1.76 -4.44
N PHE A 55 6.04 -2.34 -5.55
CA PHE A 55 5.14 -1.71 -6.49
C PHE A 55 3.73 -2.24 -6.30
N LEU A 56 2.76 -1.34 -6.28
CA LEU A 56 1.33 -1.67 -6.26
C LEU A 56 0.73 -1.19 -7.58
N LYS A 57 0.14 -2.11 -8.35
CA LYS A 57 -0.53 -1.80 -9.62
C LYS A 57 -1.99 -2.26 -9.59
N ASN A 58 -2.83 -1.51 -10.28
CA ASN A 58 -4.17 -1.94 -10.70
C ASN A 58 -4.53 -1.27 -12.03
N ASP A 59 -5.76 -1.45 -12.50
CA ASP A 59 -6.22 -0.90 -13.78
C ASP A 59 -6.19 0.64 -13.85
N GLN A 60 -6.19 1.32 -12.69
CA GLN A 60 -6.16 2.79 -12.63
C GLN A 60 -4.74 3.35 -12.69
N GLY A 61 -3.75 2.60 -12.20
CA GLY A 61 -2.37 3.06 -12.20
C GLY A 61 -1.41 2.22 -11.37
N LYS A 62 -0.27 2.85 -11.07
CA LYS A 62 0.83 2.23 -10.34
C LYS A 62 1.40 3.21 -9.32
N ILE A 63 1.71 2.70 -8.13
CA ILE A 63 2.43 3.43 -7.08
C ILE A 63 3.57 2.59 -6.49
N GLU A 64 4.47 3.27 -5.81
CA GLU A 64 5.56 2.70 -5.03
C GLU A 64 5.27 2.90 -3.54
N ALA A 65 5.49 1.87 -2.74
CA ALA A 65 5.28 1.92 -1.30
C ALA A 65 6.39 1.16 -0.55
N GLU A 66 6.88 1.74 0.53
CA GLU A 66 7.78 1.10 1.48
C GLU A 66 7.00 0.12 2.35
N VAL A 67 7.44 -1.13 2.40
CA VAL A 67 6.85 -2.19 3.19
C VAL A 67 7.18 -1.99 4.66
N LYS A 68 6.17 -2.07 5.52
CA LYS A 68 6.35 -2.21 6.96
C LYS A 68 5.67 -3.49 7.43
N LEU A 69 6.38 -4.23 8.27
CA LEU A 69 5.78 -5.37 8.95
C LEU A 69 4.78 -4.87 9.99
N ASP A 70 3.55 -5.36 9.89
CA ASP A 70 2.53 -5.21 10.94
C ASP A 70 1.99 -6.59 11.30
N LYS A 71 2.20 -7.00 12.56
CA LYS A 71 1.73 -8.31 13.06
C LYS A 71 0.22 -8.37 13.24
N THR A 72 -0.46 -7.24 13.17
CA THR A 72 -1.93 -7.12 13.29
C THR A 72 -2.62 -7.08 11.92
N CYS A 73 -1.86 -6.93 10.83
CA CYS A 73 -2.39 -7.04 9.48
C CYS A 73 -2.82 -8.47 9.16
N TYR A 74 -4.01 -8.61 8.58
CA TYR A 74 -4.49 -9.86 8.03
C TYR A 74 -3.74 -10.22 6.75
N ASN A 75 -3.69 -11.52 6.45
CA ASN A 75 -3.12 -12.00 5.20
C ASN A 75 -3.95 -11.54 3.99
N ALA A 76 -3.26 -11.30 2.87
CA ALA A 76 -3.78 -10.70 1.65
C ALA A 76 -4.39 -9.29 1.85
N VAL A 77 -4.09 -8.62 2.97
CA VAL A 77 -4.56 -7.26 3.26
C VAL A 77 -3.37 -6.34 3.50
N GLY A 78 -3.33 -5.23 2.77
CA GLY A 78 -2.36 -4.16 2.97
C GLY A 78 -3.02 -2.93 3.58
N MET A 79 -2.44 -2.36 4.63
CA MET A 79 -2.94 -1.09 5.17
C MET A 79 -2.08 0.06 4.68
N MET A 80 -2.70 1.14 4.21
CA MET A 80 -1.99 2.35 3.76
C MET A 80 -2.64 3.59 4.36
N PRO A 81 -1.88 4.64 4.68
CA PRO A 81 -2.47 5.89 5.12
C PRO A 81 -3.19 6.58 3.94
N ALA A 82 -4.38 7.10 4.21
CA ALA A 82 -5.17 7.86 3.25
C ALA A 82 -4.36 9.09 2.81
N SER A 83 -4.02 9.14 1.53
CA SER A 83 -3.06 10.10 1.01
C SER A 83 -3.31 10.43 -0.47
N ARG A 84 -2.53 11.39 -0.99
CA ARG A 84 -2.58 11.73 -2.42
C ARG A 84 -2.02 10.61 -3.30
N LEU A 85 -1.17 9.74 -2.75
CA LEU A 85 -0.59 8.62 -3.48
C LEU A 85 -1.61 7.54 -3.75
N ILE A 86 -2.35 7.11 -2.72
CA ILE A 86 -3.39 6.09 -2.90
C ILE A 86 -4.49 6.57 -3.84
N ASN A 87 -4.78 7.87 -3.90
CA ASN A 87 -5.72 8.44 -4.88
C ASN A 87 -5.34 8.19 -6.35
N LYS A 88 -4.08 7.83 -6.66
CA LYS A 88 -3.67 7.47 -8.03
C LYS A 88 -4.12 6.07 -8.45
N ILE A 89 -4.45 5.20 -7.49
CA ILE A 89 -4.88 3.83 -7.73
C ILE A 89 -6.26 3.56 -7.14
N ILE A 90 -6.95 4.59 -6.64
CA ILE A 90 -8.31 4.44 -6.16
C ILE A 90 -9.26 4.33 -7.36
N THR A 91 -10.04 3.26 -7.39
CA THR A 91 -11.27 3.20 -8.20
C THR A 91 -12.36 3.82 -7.33
N VAL A 92 -12.98 4.91 -7.79
CA VAL A 92 -14.13 5.50 -7.09
C VAL A 92 -15.30 4.57 -7.34
N ASP A 93 -15.59 3.70 -6.39
CA ASP A 93 -16.88 3.01 -6.34
C ASP A 93 -17.92 4.02 -5.85
N GLU A 94 -19.04 4.15 -6.55
CA GLU A 94 -20.02 5.22 -6.34
C GLU A 94 -20.76 5.11 -4.99
N ASP A 95 -20.60 4.01 -4.27
CA ASP A 95 -21.48 3.66 -3.14
C ASP A 95 -20.91 3.78 -1.71
N PHE A 96 -19.62 4.10 -1.45
CA PHE A 96 -19.09 3.97 -0.08
C PHE A 96 -18.43 5.21 0.54
N LEU A 97 -19.15 5.77 1.52
CA LEU A 97 -18.76 6.85 2.45
C LEU A 97 -17.74 6.43 3.53
N SER A 98 -17.15 5.24 3.47
CA SER A 98 -16.28 4.77 4.56
C SER A 98 -15.36 3.64 4.09
N LEU A 99 -14.05 3.92 4.09
CA LEU A 99 -12.91 3.03 3.79
C LEU A 99 -12.86 2.52 2.34
N LYS A 100 -11.88 3.04 1.58
CA LYS A 100 -11.64 2.60 0.21
C LYS A 100 -10.89 1.27 0.22
N GLN A 101 -11.60 0.18 -0.02
CA GLN A 101 -11.02 -1.14 -0.29
C GLN A 101 -10.61 -1.20 -1.76
N LEU A 102 -9.34 -1.53 -2.02
CA LEU A 102 -8.80 -1.56 -3.39
C LEU A 102 -8.10 -2.88 -3.64
N LYS A 103 -8.48 -3.58 -4.70
CA LYS A 103 -7.70 -4.73 -5.16
C LYS A 103 -6.51 -4.23 -5.97
N VAL A 104 -5.31 -4.66 -5.56
CA VAL A 104 -4.06 -4.34 -6.24
C VAL A 104 -3.22 -5.59 -6.38
N THR A 105 -2.40 -5.63 -7.42
CA THR A 105 -1.31 -6.59 -7.54
C THR A 105 -0.05 -5.95 -6.99
N ALA A 106 0.48 -6.51 -5.91
CA ALA A 106 1.75 -6.13 -5.33
C ALA A 106 2.88 -6.95 -5.94
N TYR A 107 4.02 -6.31 -6.23
CA TYR A 107 5.18 -7.00 -6.77
C TYR A 107 6.51 -6.32 -6.44
N THR A 108 7.58 -7.11 -6.40
CA THR A 108 8.98 -6.69 -6.17
C THR A 108 9.77 -6.58 -7.47
#